data_AF-A0A1Q8GCU2-F1
#
_entry.id   AF-A0A1Q8GCU2-F1
#
_cell.length_a   1.000
_cell.length_b   1.000
_cell.length_c   1.000
_cell.angle_alpha   90.00
_cell.angle_beta   90.00
_cell.angle_gamma   90.00
#
_symmetry.space_group_name_H-M   'P 1'
#
loop_
_entity.id
_entity.type
_entity.pdbx_description
1 polymer ?
#
loop_
_entity_poly.entity_id
_entity_poly.type
_entity_poly.pdbx_seq_one_letter_code
_entity_poly.pdbx_strand_id
1 'polypeptide(L)'
;MFELASLGIGYGSLLMLVMLIVLLLTGMQLAFATGLVALVFALGWFGPDALPIVSSRLYSFIGNYVFLAVPMFVLMASLLDHSGIARDLFDAMARLGRKLRGGVAIQTLVVAVILASMSGVIGGETVLLGILALPQMLRLGYDRKLAIGTTCAGGALGTMLPPSIVLIIYGLTANVSIGDLFKGAFLPALILALLYMGYVLIRVWLKPEMAPLPSDQDTPETPMPNFFKALLFPLLSVVVVLGSIYGGVASVTEASALGVMGIAISTWIRGELSLAMVRKATISTLRVCGMIIWIGIGATALVGVYNLMGGIDFVRDMVFAVSGGHGLTTILFMMLILLILGMFLDWVGVALLTMPIFVPIVTELGYSPIWFGVVFCMNMQVSFLSPPFGPAAFYLKTVTPKDISLGEIFRALLPFIALQVVALGLLIVFPQLALWWQ
;
A
#
# COMPACT_ATOMS: atom_id res chain seq x y z
N MET A 1 -7.12 -41.02 8.94
CA MET A 1 -6.75 -39.62 8.67
C MET A 1 -7.78 -38.74 9.34
N PHE A 2 -7.40 -37.66 10.01
CA PHE A 2 -8.35 -36.78 10.72
C PHE A 2 -9.44 -36.31 9.74
N GLU A 3 -10.70 -36.70 9.92
CA GLU A 3 -11.82 -36.22 9.11
C GLU A 3 -12.15 -34.78 9.52
N LEU A 4 -11.31 -33.82 9.12
CA LEU A 4 -11.53 -32.40 9.40
C LEU A 4 -12.88 -31.94 8.81
N ALA A 5 -13.35 -32.58 7.75
CA ALA A 5 -14.66 -32.34 7.14
C ALA A 5 -15.84 -32.50 8.11
N SER A 6 -15.70 -33.31 9.16
CA SER A 6 -16.74 -33.51 10.19
C SER A 6 -16.99 -32.28 11.07
N LEU A 7 -16.05 -31.32 11.12
CA LEU A 7 -16.15 -30.11 11.95
C LEU A 7 -17.17 -29.11 11.42
N GLY A 8 -17.59 -29.23 10.15
CA GLY A 8 -18.39 -28.22 9.48
C GLY A 8 -17.61 -26.95 9.15
N ILE A 9 -18.08 -26.20 8.17
CA ILE A 9 -17.29 -25.12 7.57
C ILE A 9 -16.98 -23.98 8.54
N GLY A 10 -17.89 -23.63 9.46
CA GLY A 10 -17.66 -22.55 10.41
C GLY A 10 -16.49 -22.82 11.36
N TYR A 11 -16.43 -24.01 11.95
CA TYR A 11 -15.28 -24.42 12.78
C TYR A 11 -14.03 -24.66 11.92
N GLY A 12 -14.19 -25.13 10.68
CA GLY A 12 -13.10 -25.22 9.71
C GLY A 12 -12.44 -23.88 9.44
N SER A 13 -13.22 -22.83 9.14
CA SER A 13 -12.73 -21.46 8.93
C SER A 13 -12.02 -20.89 10.16
N LEU A 14 -12.59 -21.10 11.35
CA LEU A 14 -11.97 -20.65 12.61
C LEU A 14 -10.67 -21.40 12.89
N LEU A 15 -10.61 -22.70 12.62
CA LEU A 15 -9.40 -23.51 12.76
C LEU A 15 -8.31 -23.07 11.78
N MET A 16 -8.66 -22.77 10.51
CA MET A 16 -7.72 -22.20 9.54
C MET A 16 -7.12 -20.89 10.04
N LEU A 17 -7.97 -19.99 10.57
CA LEU A 17 -7.54 -18.70 11.11
C LEU A 17 -6.63 -18.88 12.34
N VAL A 18 -7.02 -19.71 13.29
CA VAL A 18 -6.22 -19.97 14.51
C VAL A 18 -4.88 -20.61 14.15
N MET A 19 -4.87 -21.59 13.25
CA MET A 19 -3.63 -22.23 12.79
C MET A 19 -2.71 -21.22 12.12
N LEU A 20 -3.26 -20.35 11.25
CA LEU A 20 -2.49 -19.27 10.63
C LEU A 20 -1.88 -18.34 11.69
N ILE A 21 -2.66 -17.89 12.67
CA ILE A 21 -2.18 -17.00 13.74
C ILE A 21 -1.06 -17.67 14.54
N VAL A 22 -1.25 -18.93 14.95
CA VAL A 22 -0.25 -19.67 15.71
C VAL A 22 1.05 -19.80 14.91
N LEU A 23 0.99 -20.11 13.62
CA LEU A 23 2.16 -20.19 12.75
C LEU A 23 2.84 -18.83 12.53
N LEU A 24 2.09 -17.73 12.49
CA LEU A 24 2.68 -16.40 12.42
C LEU A 24 3.37 -16.00 13.74
N LEU A 25 2.82 -16.41 14.88
CA LEU A 25 3.42 -16.17 16.20
C LEU A 25 4.75 -16.91 16.41
N THR A 26 4.98 -18.02 15.71
CA THR A 26 6.32 -18.68 15.71
C THR A 26 7.36 -17.92 14.89
N GLY A 27 6.98 -16.85 14.20
CA GLY A 27 7.84 -16.08 13.31
C GLY A 27 7.95 -16.67 11.90
N MET A 28 7.10 -17.63 11.53
CA MET A 28 7.08 -18.18 10.18
C MET A 28 6.63 -17.11 9.19
N GLN A 29 7.31 -17.02 8.04
CA GLN A 29 6.93 -16.04 7.02
C GLN A 29 5.54 -16.37 6.46
N LEU A 30 4.75 -15.32 6.21
CA LEU A 30 3.34 -15.43 5.84
C LEU A 30 3.09 -16.34 4.63
N ALA A 31 3.95 -16.24 3.60
CA ALA A 31 3.87 -17.07 2.40
C ALA A 31 3.86 -18.57 2.71
N PHE A 32 4.74 -19.00 3.63
CA PHE A 32 4.83 -20.40 4.03
C PHE A 32 3.70 -20.77 5.00
N ALA A 33 3.27 -19.84 5.85
CA ALA A 33 2.14 -20.07 6.76
C ALA A 33 0.85 -20.35 5.99
N THR A 34 0.49 -19.51 5.03
CA THR A 34 -0.71 -19.71 4.22
C THR A 34 -0.61 -20.97 3.36
N GLY A 35 0.55 -21.25 2.75
CA GLY A 35 0.78 -22.47 1.98
C GLY A 35 0.70 -23.75 2.82
N LEU A 36 1.26 -23.74 4.04
CA LEU A 36 1.21 -24.90 4.94
C LEU A 36 -0.20 -25.16 5.45
N VAL A 37 -0.93 -24.11 5.86
CA VAL A 37 -2.35 -24.24 6.23
C VAL A 37 -3.16 -24.79 5.04
N ALA A 38 -2.92 -24.29 3.83
CA ALA A 38 -3.58 -24.80 2.63
C ALA A 38 -3.32 -26.30 2.41
N LEU A 39 -2.08 -26.77 2.55
CA LEU A 39 -1.73 -28.18 2.39
C LEU A 39 -2.35 -29.05 3.49
N VAL A 40 -2.33 -28.61 4.74
CA VAL A 40 -2.94 -29.34 5.87
C VAL A 40 -4.44 -29.50 5.66
N PHE A 41 -5.13 -28.45 5.22
CA PHE A 41 -6.57 -28.52 4.95
C PHE A 41 -6.88 -29.28 3.66
N ALA A 42 -6.08 -29.15 2.60
CA ALA A 42 -6.26 -29.97 1.40
C ALA A 42 -6.20 -31.47 1.73
N LEU A 43 -5.16 -31.89 2.46
CA LEU A 43 -4.95 -33.29 2.84
C LEU A 43 -5.91 -33.79 3.90
N GLY A 44 -6.20 -32.99 4.92
CA GLY A 44 -7.04 -33.40 6.04
C GLY A 44 -8.55 -33.23 5.79
N TRP A 45 -8.97 -32.36 4.87
CA TRP A 45 -10.38 -32.16 4.52
C TRP A 45 -10.81 -33.04 3.34
N PHE A 46 -9.99 -33.12 2.29
CA PHE A 46 -10.35 -33.80 1.03
C PHE A 46 -9.48 -35.01 0.71
N GLY A 47 -8.35 -35.20 1.38
CA GLY A 47 -7.40 -36.27 1.09
C GLY A 47 -6.35 -35.92 0.03
N PRO A 48 -5.48 -36.88 -0.34
CA PRO A 48 -4.37 -36.66 -1.27
C PRO A 48 -4.79 -36.20 -2.68
N ASP A 49 -5.99 -36.58 -3.11
CA ASP A 49 -6.52 -36.28 -4.45
C ASP A 49 -6.86 -34.80 -4.64
N ALA A 50 -6.89 -34.00 -3.56
CA ALA A 50 -7.09 -32.55 -3.65
C ALA A 50 -5.79 -31.77 -3.88
N LEU A 51 -4.61 -32.37 -3.72
CA LEU A 51 -3.33 -31.68 -3.95
C LEU A 51 -3.20 -31.03 -5.34
N PRO A 52 -3.71 -31.62 -6.44
CA PRO A 52 -3.67 -30.98 -7.75
C PRO A 52 -4.35 -29.60 -7.81
N ILE A 53 -5.31 -29.28 -6.93
CA ILE A 53 -5.91 -27.93 -6.92
C ILE A 53 -4.92 -26.87 -6.49
N VAL A 54 -4.05 -27.19 -5.54
CA VAL A 54 -3.01 -26.27 -5.09
C VAL A 54 -2.10 -25.99 -6.29
N SER A 55 -1.60 -27.04 -6.95
CA SER A 55 -0.75 -26.90 -8.14
C SER A 55 -1.41 -26.10 -9.27
N SER A 56 -2.69 -26.34 -9.57
CA SER A 56 -3.38 -25.64 -10.65
C SER A 56 -3.60 -24.15 -10.32
N ARG A 57 -3.95 -23.82 -9.07
CA ARG A 57 -4.09 -22.43 -8.61
C ARG A 57 -2.76 -21.69 -8.68
N LEU A 58 -1.66 -22.34 -8.30
CA LEU A 58 -0.32 -21.78 -8.42
C LEU A 58 0.04 -21.49 -9.88
N TYR A 59 -0.23 -22.44 -10.78
CA TYR A 59 0.05 -22.27 -12.21
C TYR A 59 -0.75 -21.11 -12.81
N SER A 60 -2.06 -21.03 -12.53
CA SER A 60 -2.92 -19.93 -12.97
C SER A 60 -2.49 -18.58 -12.42
N PHE A 61 -2.00 -18.54 -11.18
CA PHE A 61 -1.50 -17.32 -10.54
C PHE A 61 -0.24 -16.81 -11.23
N ILE A 62 0.76 -17.68 -11.41
CA ILE A 62 2.04 -17.32 -12.03
C ILE A 62 1.87 -16.96 -13.51
N GLY A 63 0.97 -17.63 -14.23
CA GLY A 63 0.72 -17.41 -15.65
C GLY A 63 -0.04 -16.13 -16.00
N ASN A 64 -0.48 -15.33 -15.02
CA ASN A 64 -1.29 -14.14 -15.30
C ASN A 64 -0.43 -13.00 -15.88
N TYR A 65 -0.79 -12.55 -17.09
CA TYR A 65 -0.05 -11.55 -17.87
C TYR A 65 0.19 -10.23 -17.11
N VAL A 66 -0.71 -9.83 -16.21
CA VAL A 66 -0.57 -8.52 -15.54
C VAL A 66 0.42 -8.56 -14.38
N PHE A 67 0.87 -9.75 -13.95
CA PHE A 67 2.09 -9.84 -13.14
C PHE A 67 3.33 -9.33 -13.89
N LEU A 68 3.30 -9.09 -15.21
CA LEU A 68 4.38 -8.40 -15.93
C LEU A 68 4.45 -6.91 -15.59
N ALA A 69 3.33 -6.27 -15.24
CA ALA A 69 3.30 -4.84 -14.91
C ALA A 69 3.95 -4.56 -13.55
N VAL A 70 3.79 -5.47 -12.58
CA VAL A 70 4.29 -5.28 -11.21
C VAL A 70 5.83 -5.13 -11.18
N PRO A 71 6.65 -6.02 -11.78
CA PRO A 71 8.10 -5.84 -11.86
C PRO A 71 8.54 -4.56 -12.54
N MET A 72 7.81 -4.09 -13.56
CA MET A 72 8.17 -2.86 -14.25
C MET A 72 7.91 -1.62 -13.39
N PHE A 73 6.76 -1.55 -12.70
CA PHE A 73 6.51 -0.47 -11.74
C PHE A 73 7.50 -0.51 -10.56
N VAL A 74 7.78 -1.70 -10.02
CA VAL A 74 8.78 -1.86 -8.95
C VAL A 74 10.19 -1.50 -9.45
N LEU A 75 10.52 -1.79 -10.71
CA LEU A 75 11.81 -1.41 -11.30
C LEU A 75 11.92 0.10 -11.49
N MET A 76 10.86 0.75 -11.98
CA MET A 76 10.77 2.20 -12.09
C MET A 76 10.97 2.85 -10.71
N ALA A 77 10.23 2.39 -9.71
CA ALA A 77 10.36 2.78 -8.31
C ALA A 77 11.79 2.61 -7.80
N SER A 78 12.37 1.43 -8.02
CA SER A 78 13.69 1.11 -7.49
C SER A 78 14.81 1.87 -8.20
N LEU A 79 14.67 2.21 -9.48
CA LEU A 79 15.61 3.09 -10.18
C LEU A 79 15.56 4.50 -9.59
N LEU A 80 14.35 4.99 -9.31
CA LEU A 80 14.15 6.30 -8.69
C LEU A 80 14.74 6.34 -7.28
N ASP A 81 14.48 5.34 -6.44
CA ASP A 81 14.99 5.25 -5.06
C ASP A 81 16.52 5.22 -5.00
N HIS A 82 17.16 4.59 -5.98
CA HIS A 82 18.63 4.51 -6.06
C HIS A 82 19.26 5.70 -6.79
N SER A 83 18.45 6.62 -7.32
CA SER A 83 18.90 7.85 -7.98
C SER A 83 18.99 9.02 -7.02
N GLY A 84 19.74 10.06 -7.42
CA GLY A 84 19.74 11.35 -6.73
C GLY A 84 18.40 12.09 -6.81
N ILE A 85 17.44 11.65 -7.63
CA ILE A 85 16.19 12.37 -7.91
C ILE A 85 15.35 12.56 -6.64
N ALA A 86 15.18 11.52 -5.83
CA ALA A 86 14.40 11.63 -4.60
C ALA A 86 15.01 12.59 -3.59
N ARG A 87 16.35 12.61 -3.50
CA ARG A 87 17.10 13.52 -2.63
C ARG A 87 17.01 14.95 -3.14
N ASP A 88 17.21 15.16 -4.45
CA ASP A 88 17.08 16.46 -5.10
C ASP A 88 15.67 17.03 -4.94
N LEU A 89 14.64 16.19 -5.08
CA LEU A 89 13.25 16.58 -4.86
C LEU A 89 13.03 17.01 -3.40
N PHE A 90 13.56 16.25 -2.45
CA PHE A 90 13.47 16.59 -1.04
C PHE A 90 14.21 17.91 -0.72
N ASP A 91 15.43 18.09 -1.22
CA ASP A 91 16.25 19.31 -1.02
C ASP A 91 15.65 20.54 -1.71
N ALA A 92 15.09 20.37 -2.92
CA ALA A 92 14.40 21.44 -3.64
C ALA A 92 13.16 21.92 -2.90
N MET A 93 12.42 20.99 -2.29
CA MET A 93 11.23 21.31 -1.50
C MET A 93 11.59 21.82 -0.10
N ALA A 94 12.79 21.52 0.42
CA ALA A 94 13.30 21.95 1.74
C ALA A 94 13.30 23.46 1.95
N ARG A 95 13.44 24.22 0.87
CA ARG A 95 13.42 25.68 0.94
C ARG A 95 12.02 26.28 0.89
N LEU A 96 11.04 25.59 0.29
CA LEU A 96 9.67 26.10 0.15
C LEU A 96 8.96 26.16 1.52
N GLY A 97 9.27 25.21 2.41
CA GLY A 97 8.76 25.15 3.77
C GLY A 97 9.42 26.10 4.78
N ARG A 98 10.47 26.85 4.42
CA ARG A 98 11.31 27.62 5.38
C ARG A 98 10.52 28.66 6.21
N LYS A 99 9.51 29.28 5.62
CA LYS A 99 8.79 30.41 6.24
C LYS A 99 7.54 29.99 7.01
N LEU A 100 7.14 28.72 6.91
CA LEU A 100 5.94 28.21 7.57
C LEU A 100 6.31 27.42 8.82
N ARG A 101 5.61 27.68 9.93
CA ARG A 101 5.64 26.79 11.10
C ARG A 101 5.10 25.42 10.69
N GLY A 102 5.85 24.36 10.98
CA GLY A 102 5.53 23.01 10.48
C GLY A 102 5.87 22.78 9.00
N GLY A 103 6.56 23.72 8.35
CA GLY A 103 6.80 23.67 6.91
C GLY A 103 7.59 22.45 6.43
N VAL A 104 8.50 21.90 7.25
CA VAL A 104 9.24 20.68 6.91
C VAL A 104 8.33 19.43 6.93
N ALA A 105 7.37 19.38 7.86
CA ALA A 105 6.39 18.30 7.90
C ALA A 105 5.43 18.38 6.69
N ILE A 106 4.94 19.57 6.34
CA ILE A 106 4.10 19.76 5.14
C ILE A 106 4.86 19.41 3.87
N GLN A 107 6.10 19.88 3.75
CA GLN A 107 6.97 19.53 2.66
C GLN A 107 7.19 18.02 2.56
N THR A 108 7.40 17.33 3.69
CA THR A 108 7.55 15.88 3.72
C THR A 108 6.31 15.19 3.15
N LEU A 109 5.11 15.66 3.47
CA LEU A 109 3.86 15.14 2.90
C LEU A 109 3.73 15.43 1.41
N VAL A 110 4.11 16.63 0.94
CA VAL A 110 4.07 16.97 -0.49
C VAL A 110 5.06 16.12 -1.27
N VAL A 111 6.29 15.97 -0.77
CA VAL A 111 7.29 15.08 -1.38
C VAL A 111 6.80 13.63 -1.34
N ALA A 112 6.17 13.20 -0.25
CA ALA A 112 5.57 11.88 -0.15
C ALA A 112 4.50 11.66 -1.22
N VAL A 113 3.60 12.62 -1.47
CA VAL A 113 2.59 12.52 -2.54
C VAL A 113 3.24 12.34 -3.91
N ILE A 114 4.28 13.13 -4.22
CA ILE A 114 4.97 13.05 -5.50
C ILE A 114 5.70 11.71 -5.63
N LEU A 115 6.44 11.28 -4.61
CA LEU A 115 7.16 9.99 -4.61
C LEU A 115 6.19 8.80 -4.67
N ALA A 116 5.08 8.86 -3.92
CA ALA A 116 4.00 7.89 -3.91
C ALA A 116 3.41 7.68 -5.31
N SER A 117 3.24 8.77 -6.07
CA SER A 117 2.79 8.71 -7.46
C SER A 117 3.83 8.14 -8.45
N MET A 118 5.01 7.72 -7.99
CA MET A 118 6.04 7.17 -8.88
C MET A 118 6.48 5.78 -8.47
N SER A 119 6.56 5.51 -7.16
CA SER A 119 7.12 4.28 -6.64
C SER A 119 6.04 3.23 -6.34
N GLY A 120 4.92 3.62 -5.72
CA GLY A 120 3.84 2.68 -5.39
C GLY A 120 4.28 1.55 -4.44
N VAL A 121 5.50 1.64 -3.87
CA VAL A 121 6.13 0.66 -2.98
C VAL A 121 6.26 1.28 -1.60
N ILE A 122 5.26 0.99 -0.78
CA ILE A 122 5.03 1.57 0.55
C ILE A 122 6.25 1.44 1.48
N GLY A 123 6.90 0.28 1.48
CA GLY A 123 8.02 0.00 2.38
C GLY A 123 9.28 0.79 2.03
N GLY A 124 9.57 0.92 0.72
CA GLY A 124 10.70 1.71 0.22
C GLY A 124 10.52 3.19 0.53
N GLU A 125 9.32 3.72 0.27
CA GLU A 125 8.98 5.13 0.54
C GLU A 125 9.05 5.48 2.03
N THR A 126 8.51 4.61 2.90
CA THR A 126 8.57 4.82 4.36
C THR A 126 10.01 4.87 4.86
N VAL A 127 10.88 3.99 4.34
CA VAL A 127 12.31 3.95 4.66
C VAL A 127 13.03 5.20 4.13
N LEU A 128 12.75 5.58 2.88
CA LEU A 128 13.34 6.74 2.22
C LEU A 128 13.00 8.05 2.96
N LEU A 129 11.72 8.28 3.26
CA LEU A 129 11.28 9.44 4.05
C LEU A 129 11.82 9.36 5.48
N GLY A 130 11.96 8.16 6.04
CA GLY A 130 12.59 7.93 7.34
C GLY A 130 14.08 8.30 7.38
N ILE A 131 14.81 8.12 6.28
CA ILE A 131 16.23 8.52 6.18
C ILE A 131 16.37 10.01 5.92
N LEU A 132 15.52 10.58 5.07
CA LEU A 132 15.65 11.97 4.61
C LEU A 132 14.98 12.97 5.57
N ALA A 133 13.73 12.71 5.97
CA ALA A 133 12.89 13.70 6.63
C ALA A 133 12.92 13.62 8.16
N LEU A 134 12.90 12.40 8.72
CA LEU A 134 12.81 12.21 10.17
C LEU A 134 14.02 12.81 10.93
N PRO A 135 15.28 12.58 10.54
CA PRO A 135 16.43 13.14 11.26
C PRO A 135 16.45 14.68 11.19
N GLN A 136 16.02 15.25 10.06
CA GLN A 136 15.93 16.70 9.90
C GLN A 136 14.87 17.31 10.82
N MET A 137 13.67 16.73 10.89
CA MET A 137 12.62 17.20 11.79
C MET A 137 13.06 17.13 13.25
N LEU A 138 13.71 16.02 13.66
CA LEU A 138 14.24 15.87 15.02
C LEU A 138 15.34 16.89 15.33
N ARG A 139 16.25 17.16 14.37
CA ARG A 139 17.30 18.19 14.52
C ARG A 139 16.71 19.58 14.70
N LEU A 140 15.62 19.88 13.99
CA LEU A 140 14.89 21.14 14.09
C LEU A 140 13.99 21.22 15.33
N GLY A 141 14.06 20.27 16.26
CA GLY A 141 13.29 20.31 17.51
C GLY A 141 11.80 20.04 17.34
N TYR A 142 11.37 19.36 16.26
CA TYR A 142 9.98 18.95 16.13
C TYR A 142 9.59 17.97 17.23
N ASP A 143 8.34 18.01 17.65
CA ASP A 143 7.76 16.98 18.50
C ASP A 143 7.93 15.60 17.84
N ARG A 144 8.48 14.65 18.61
CA ARG A 144 8.81 13.31 18.12
C ARG A 144 7.61 12.61 17.50
N LYS A 145 6.42 12.72 18.12
CA LYS A 145 5.21 12.04 17.63
C LYS A 145 4.74 12.64 16.32
N LEU A 146 4.81 13.97 16.18
CA LEU A 146 4.46 14.63 14.92
C LEU A 146 5.42 14.24 13.80
N ALA A 147 6.73 14.25 14.06
CA ALA A 147 7.75 13.91 13.06
C ALA A 147 7.61 12.45 12.59
N ILE A 148 7.55 11.51 13.54
CA ILE A 148 7.40 10.08 13.26
C ILE A 148 6.09 9.81 12.52
N GLY A 149 4.97 10.35 13.01
CA GLY A 149 3.66 10.13 12.41
C GLY A 149 3.58 10.67 10.99
N THR A 150 4.09 11.89 10.75
CA THR A 150 4.08 12.51 9.42
C THR A 150 4.93 11.72 8.43
N THR A 151 6.13 11.30 8.83
CA THR A 151 7.02 10.51 7.97
C THR A 151 6.43 9.15 7.62
N CYS A 152 5.90 8.43 8.61
CA CYS A 152 5.34 7.10 8.40
C CYS A 152 4.05 7.14 7.58
N ALA A 153 3.12 8.03 7.94
CA ALA A 153 1.85 8.17 7.24
C ALA A 153 2.04 8.71 5.81
N GLY A 154 3.03 9.59 5.61
CA GLY A 154 3.44 10.04 4.28
C GLY A 154 3.89 8.86 3.40
N GLY A 155 4.77 8.00 3.91
CA GLY A 155 5.21 6.81 3.17
C GLY A 155 4.11 5.79 2.90
N ALA A 156 3.03 5.80 3.69
CA ALA A 156 1.87 4.96 3.46
C ALA A 156 0.99 5.42 2.28
N LEU A 157 1.07 6.69 1.87
CA LEU A 157 0.28 7.24 0.76
C LEU A 157 0.54 6.52 -0.58
N GLY A 158 1.73 5.91 -0.74
CA GLY A 158 2.10 5.09 -1.90
C GLY A 158 1.18 3.90 -2.19
N THR A 159 0.40 3.44 -1.20
CA THR A 159 -0.62 2.40 -1.47
C THR A 159 -1.71 2.89 -2.43
N MET A 160 -2.04 4.18 -2.40
CA MET A 160 -3.29 4.69 -2.96
C MET A 160 -3.08 5.65 -4.12
N LEU A 161 -1.99 6.42 -4.11
CA LEU A 161 -1.67 7.33 -5.20
C LEU A 161 -1.31 6.53 -6.48
N PRO A 162 -1.98 6.79 -7.61
CA PRO A 162 -1.66 6.13 -8.86
C PRO A 162 -0.33 6.57 -9.47
N PRO A 163 0.39 5.67 -10.19
CA PRO A 163 0.20 4.22 -10.29
C PRO A 163 0.48 3.48 -8.97
N SER A 164 -0.47 2.64 -8.54
CA SER A 164 -0.36 1.85 -7.30
C SER A 164 -0.44 0.35 -7.59
N ILE A 165 0.48 -0.41 -7.00
CA ILE A 165 0.51 -1.88 -7.11
C ILE A 165 -0.72 -2.50 -6.42
N VAL A 166 -1.20 -1.90 -5.33
CA VAL A 166 -2.41 -2.37 -4.62
C VAL A 166 -3.63 -2.32 -5.54
N LEU A 167 -3.80 -1.23 -6.28
CA LEU A 167 -4.89 -1.06 -7.24
C LEU A 167 -4.75 -1.99 -8.45
N ILE A 168 -3.52 -2.24 -8.91
CA ILE A 168 -3.25 -3.20 -9.99
C ILE A 168 -3.68 -4.60 -9.57
N ILE A 169 -3.23 -5.07 -8.40
CA ILE A 169 -3.60 -6.40 -7.88
C ILE A 169 -5.11 -6.50 -7.63
N TYR A 170 -5.73 -5.47 -7.06
CA TYR A 170 -7.19 -5.44 -6.94
C TYR A 170 -7.87 -5.57 -8.31
N GLY A 171 -7.49 -4.74 -9.29
CA GLY A 171 -8.08 -4.74 -10.63
C GLY A 171 -8.00 -6.11 -11.30
N LEU A 172 -6.93 -6.86 -11.03
CA LEU A 172 -6.78 -8.22 -11.52
C LEU A 172 -7.68 -9.23 -10.86
N THR A 173 -7.71 -9.21 -9.53
CA THR A 173 -8.53 -10.16 -8.78
C THR A 173 -10.02 -9.91 -8.96
N ALA A 174 -10.41 -8.65 -9.09
CA ALA A 174 -11.78 -8.20 -9.34
C ALA A 174 -12.17 -8.22 -10.82
N ASN A 175 -11.22 -8.43 -11.74
CA ASN A 175 -11.40 -8.36 -13.18
C ASN A 175 -12.06 -7.05 -13.66
N VAL A 176 -11.53 -5.91 -13.20
CA VAL A 176 -12.00 -4.56 -13.56
C VAL A 176 -10.89 -3.70 -14.16
N SER A 177 -11.27 -2.63 -14.86
CA SER A 177 -10.36 -1.68 -15.47
C SER A 177 -9.43 -1.01 -14.44
N ILE A 178 -8.12 -1.27 -14.56
CA ILE A 178 -7.08 -0.62 -13.75
C ILE A 178 -7.02 0.89 -14.02
N GLY A 179 -7.23 1.30 -15.27
CA GLY A 179 -7.26 2.72 -15.63
C GLY A 179 -8.37 3.48 -14.90
N ASP A 180 -9.54 2.87 -14.73
CA ASP A 180 -10.64 3.50 -13.99
C ASP A 180 -10.43 3.44 -12.48
N LEU A 181 -9.77 2.41 -11.96
CA LEU A 181 -9.31 2.40 -10.57
C LEU A 181 -8.31 3.53 -10.28
N PHE A 182 -7.40 3.82 -11.21
CA PHE A 182 -6.46 4.93 -11.08
C PHE A 182 -7.18 6.28 -11.08
N LYS A 183 -8.15 6.49 -11.98
CA LYS A 183 -9.01 7.69 -11.96
C LYS A 183 -9.75 7.78 -10.62
N GLY A 184 -10.32 6.67 -10.16
CA GLY A 184 -11.08 6.58 -8.91
C GLY A 184 -10.29 6.85 -7.65
N ALA A 185 -9.05 6.42 -7.59
CA ALA A 185 -8.21 6.61 -6.42
C ALA A 185 -7.61 8.01 -6.33
N PHE A 186 -7.50 8.74 -7.44
CA PHE A 186 -6.82 10.04 -7.48
C PHE A 186 -7.41 11.07 -6.50
N LEU A 187 -8.73 11.32 -6.59
CA LEU A 187 -9.39 12.32 -5.74
C LEU A 187 -9.38 11.91 -4.25
N PRO A 188 -9.74 10.68 -3.87
CA PRO A 188 -9.68 10.25 -2.47
C PRO A 188 -8.26 10.24 -1.89
N ALA A 189 -7.23 9.91 -2.68
CA ALA A 189 -5.83 9.99 -2.25
C ALA A 189 -5.42 11.45 -1.97
N LEU A 190 -5.85 12.39 -2.83
CA LEU A 190 -5.61 13.82 -2.61
C LEU A 190 -6.32 14.33 -1.35
N ILE A 191 -7.57 13.91 -1.12
CA ILE A 191 -8.32 14.24 0.10
C ILE A 191 -7.55 13.76 1.34
N LEU A 192 -7.04 12.52 1.33
CA LEU A 192 -6.27 12.00 2.44
C LEU A 192 -4.96 12.79 2.67
N ALA A 193 -4.24 13.12 1.61
CA ALA A 193 -3.03 13.95 1.70
C ALA A 193 -3.34 15.35 2.27
N LEU A 194 -4.46 15.96 1.86
CA LEU A 194 -4.94 17.24 2.39
C LEU A 194 -5.36 17.13 3.86
N LEU A 195 -5.98 16.02 4.28
CA LEU A 195 -6.32 15.77 5.68
C LEU A 195 -5.05 15.66 6.55
N TYR A 196 -4.00 15.00 6.06
CA TYR A 196 -2.71 14.95 6.76
C TYR A 196 -2.06 16.32 6.86
N MET A 197 -2.01 17.08 5.76
CA MET A 197 -1.46 18.44 5.77
C MET A 197 -2.26 19.37 6.68
N GLY A 198 -3.59 19.31 6.61
CA GLY A 198 -4.49 20.07 7.48
C GLY A 198 -4.29 19.73 8.96
N TYR A 199 -4.17 18.45 9.30
CA TYR A 199 -3.87 18.01 10.66
C TYR A 199 -2.54 18.57 11.17
N VAL A 200 -1.47 18.49 10.37
CA VAL A 200 -0.16 19.06 10.74
C VAL A 200 -0.28 20.56 10.97
N LEU A 201 -0.93 21.31 10.06
CA LEU A 201 -1.13 22.76 10.19
C LEU A 201 -1.93 23.12 11.44
N ILE A 202 -3.06 22.45 11.68
CA ILE A 202 -3.92 22.68 12.85
C ILE A 202 -3.14 22.39 14.15
N ARG A 203 -2.41 21.28 14.21
CA ARG A 203 -1.65 20.89 15.41
C ARG A 203 -0.52 21.86 15.72
N VAL A 204 0.21 22.31 14.70
CA VAL A 204 1.29 23.29 14.85
C VAL A 204 0.72 24.68 15.16
N TRP A 205 -0.44 25.04 14.63
CA TRP A 205 -1.11 26.29 14.98
C TRP A 205 -1.57 26.32 16.45
N LEU A 206 -2.16 25.21 16.93
CA LEU A 206 -2.60 25.07 18.32
C LEU A 206 -1.44 24.97 19.32
N LYS A 207 -0.34 24.33 18.93
CA LYS A 207 0.86 24.18 19.76
C LYS A 207 2.11 24.51 18.93
N PRO A 208 2.46 25.81 18.81
CA PRO A 208 3.61 26.26 18.03
C PRO A 208 4.95 25.66 18.46
N GLU A 209 5.06 25.27 19.73
CA GLU A 209 6.23 24.59 20.30
C GLU A 209 6.52 23.23 19.67
N MET A 210 5.51 22.58 19.04
CA MET A 210 5.67 21.27 18.41
C MET A 210 6.48 21.32 17.10
N ALA A 211 6.63 22.48 16.48
CA ALA A 211 7.40 22.67 15.26
C ALA A 211 8.01 24.09 15.25
N PRO A 212 9.08 24.31 16.02
CA PRO A 212 9.72 25.61 16.09
C PRO A 212 10.25 26.03 14.73
N LEU A 213 10.32 27.35 14.51
CA LEU A 213 10.86 27.89 13.25
C LEU A 213 12.37 27.57 13.18
N PRO A 214 12.87 27.11 12.02
CA PRO A 214 14.31 26.94 11.83
C PRO A 214 15.02 28.27 12.08
N SER A 215 16.10 28.27 12.88
CA SER A 215 16.96 29.45 13.00
C SER A 215 17.78 29.64 11.72
N ASP A 216 18.26 30.85 11.42
CA ASP A 216 19.09 31.10 10.23
C ASP A 216 20.39 30.29 10.23
N GLN A 217 20.86 29.83 11.40
CA GLN A 217 22.02 28.94 11.58
C GLN A 217 21.73 27.47 11.26
N ASP A 218 20.46 27.03 11.32
CA ASP A 218 20.06 25.64 11.02
C ASP A 218 19.91 25.35 9.52
N THR A 219 20.02 26.41 8.69
CA THR A 219 19.83 26.33 7.24
C THR A 219 21.16 26.42 6.51
N PRO A 220 21.65 25.32 5.91
CA PRO A 220 22.80 25.39 5.02
C PRO A 220 22.46 26.35 3.86
N GLU A 221 23.34 27.32 3.59
CA GLU A 221 23.36 28.08 2.33
C GLU A 221 23.68 27.13 1.18
N THR A 222 22.71 26.31 0.78
CA THR A 222 22.89 25.45 -0.38
C THR A 222 22.76 26.34 -1.65
N PRO A 223 23.54 26.09 -2.72
CA PRO A 223 23.32 26.73 -4.01
C PRO A 223 21.89 26.49 -4.48
N MET A 224 21.28 27.43 -5.23
CA MET A 224 19.93 27.26 -5.78
C MET A 224 19.90 25.98 -6.63
N PRO A 225 19.31 24.86 -6.15
CA PRO A 225 19.13 23.71 -7.01
C PRO A 225 18.15 24.19 -8.09
N ASN A 226 18.32 23.73 -9.33
CA ASN A 226 17.32 24.00 -10.33
C ASN A 226 16.04 23.25 -9.93
N PHE A 227 15.16 23.91 -9.18
CA PHE A 227 13.85 23.40 -8.75
C PHE A 227 13.10 22.80 -9.94
N PHE A 228 13.21 23.48 -11.08
CA PHE A 228 12.69 23.03 -12.35
C PHE A 228 13.30 21.69 -12.78
N LYS A 229 14.62 21.50 -12.72
CA LYS A 229 15.27 20.22 -13.08
C LYS A 229 14.93 19.11 -12.10
N ALA A 230 14.83 19.40 -10.80
CA ALA A 230 14.52 18.41 -9.76
C ALA A 230 13.08 17.89 -9.88
N LEU A 231 12.12 18.75 -10.23
CA LEU A 231 10.71 18.38 -10.33
C LEU A 231 10.29 17.91 -11.73
N LEU A 232 10.96 18.39 -12.79
CA LEU A 232 10.59 18.11 -14.18
C LEU A 232 10.60 16.61 -14.47
N PHE A 233 11.66 15.88 -14.12
CA PHE A 233 11.77 14.47 -14.48
C PHE A 233 10.78 13.56 -13.72
N PRO A 234 10.64 13.67 -12.38
CA PRO A 234 9.56 13.04 -11.63
C PRO A 234 8.19 13.27 -12.25
N LEU A 235 7.81 14.54 -12.42
CA LEU A 235 6.48 14.91 -12.84
C LEU A 235 6.21 14.48 -14.29
N LEU A 236 7.21 14.62 -15.17
CA LEU A 236 7.12 14.14 -16.54
C LEU A 236 6.88 12.63 -16.59
N SER A 237 7.54 11.85 -15.74
CA SER A 237 7.32 10.40 -15.68
C SER A 237 5.88 10.05 -15.30
N VAL A 238 5.32 10.73 -14.29
CA VAL A 238 3.92 10.56 -13.86
C VAL A 238 2.96 10.95 -14.97
N VAL A 239 3.19 12.09 -15.62
CA VAL A 239 2.36 12.59 -16.72
C VAL A 239 2.41 11.64 -17.93
N VAL A 240 3.58 11.10 -18.27
CA VAL A 240 3.71 10.14 -19.37
C VAL A 240 3.00 8.82 -19.05
N VAL A 241 3.19 8.28 -17.84
CA VAL A 241 2.55 7.02 -17.43
C VAL A 241 1.04 7.19 -17.32
N LEU A 242 0.56 8.12 -16.50
CA LEU A 242 -0.88 8.33 -16.31
C LEU A 242 -1.54 8.87 -17.59
N GLY A 243 -0.87 9.76 -18.32
CA GLY A 243 -1.38 10.32 -19.57
C GLY A 243 -1.50 9.27 -20.68
N SER A 244 -0.56 8.32 -20.78
CA SER A 244 -0.68 7.22 -21.76
C SER A 244 -1.79 6.23 -21.42
N ILE A 245 -2.00 5.95 -20.12
CA ILE A 245 -3.12 5.12 -19.65
C ILE A 245 -4.46 5.81 -19.89
N TYR A 246 -4.60 7.07 -19.46
CA TYR A 246 -5.86 7.81 -19.57
C TYR A 246 -6.18 8.22 -21.00
N GLY A 247 -5.16 8.47 -21.83
CA GLY A 247 -5.32 8.71 -23.26
C GLY A 247 -5.62 7.45 -24.07
N GLY A 248 -5.61 6.25 -23.45
CA GLY A 248 -5.83 4.98 -24.14
C GLY A 248 -4.74 4.61 -25.14
N VAL A 249 -3.58 5.27 -25.07
CA VAL A 249 -2.45 5.07 -25.99
C VAL A 249 -1.69 3.79 -25.65
N ALA A 250 -1.60 3.47 -24.36
CA ALA A 250 -0.85 2.32 -23.85
C ALA A 250 -1.67 1.58 -22.79
N SER A 251 -1.54 0.25 -22.76
CA SER A 251 -1.98 -0.57 -21.63
C SER A 251 -1.16 -0.26 -20.38
N VAL A 252 -1.63 -0.71 -19.21
CA VAL A 252 -0.92 -0.50 -17.94
C VAL A 252 0.49 -1.09 -17.96
N THR A 253 0.66 -2.26 -18.59
CA THR A 253 1.96 -2.91 -18.74
C THR A 253 2.88 -2.09 -19.64
N GLU A 254 2.40 -1.60 -20.78
CA GLU A 254 3.19 -0.76 -21.69
C GLU A 254 3.54 0.60 -21.06
N ALA A 255 2.59 1.21 -20.35
CA ALA A 255 2.80 2.46 -19.61
C ALA A 255 3.87 2.29 -18.52
N SER A 256 3.90 1.15 -17.82
CA SER A 256 4.94 0.86 -16.83
C SER A 256 6.35 0.78 -17.47
N ALA A 257 6.47 0.22 -18.67
CA ALA A 257 7.73 0.17 -19.40
C ALA A 257 8.17 1.57 -19.87
N LEU A 258 7.22 2.42 -20.32
CA LEU A 258 7.49 3.83 -20.61
C LEU A 258 7.99 4.58 -19.37
N GLY A 259 7.44 4.29 -18.19
CA GLY A 259 7.88 4.84 -16.91
C GLY A 259 9.33 4.46 -16.58
N VAL A 260 9.68 3.17 -16.68
CA VAL A 260 11.07 2.69 -16.51
C VAL A 260 12.02 3.40 -17.46
N MET A 261 11.66 3.49 -18.75
CA MET A 261 12.45 4.18 -19.76
C MET A 261 12.62 5.67 -19.44
N GLY A 262 11.55 6.33 -18.99
CA GLY A 262 11.58 7.75 -18.59
C GLY A 262 12.56 8.00 -17.44
N ILE A 263 12.53 7.17 -16.40
CA ILE A 263 13.46 7.28 -15.26
C ILE A 263 14.89 6.92 -15.68
N ALA A 264 15.07 5.89 -16.51
CA ALA A 264 16.40 5.51 -17.01
C ALA A 264 17.03 6.63 -17.85
N ILE A 265 16.27 7.24 -18.77
CA ILE A 265 16.72 8.38 -19.58
C ILE A 265 17.02 9.59 -18.71
N SER A 266 16.15 9.92 -17.74
CA SER A 266 16.40 11.01 -16.80
C SER A 266 17.71 10.82 -16.04
N THR A 267 17.94 9.60 -15.54
CA THR A 267 19.13 9.25 -14.79
C THR A 267 20.39 9.26 -15.68
N TRP A 268 20.24 8.88 -16.95
CA TRP A 268 21.32 8.95 -17.94
C TRP A 268 21.71 10.39 -18.27
N ILE A 269 20.73 11.28 -18.51
CA ILE A 269 20.96 12.71 -18.75
C ILE A 269 21.64 13.37 -17.55
N ARG A 270 21.34 12.91 -16.32
CA ARG A 270 21.97 13.37 -15.09
C ARG A 270 23.38 12.82 -14.87
N GLY A 271 23.84 11.87 -15.69
CA GLY A 271 25.17 11.24 -15.56
C GLY A 271 25.27 10.28 -14.36
N GLU A 272 24.15 9.92 -13.74
CA GLU A 272 24.11 9.04 -12.56
C GLU A 272 23.89 7.57 -12.94
N LEU A 273 23.51 7.30 -14.20
CA LEU A 273 23.20 5.95 -14.66
C LEU A 273 24.48 5.13 -14.69
N SER A 274 24.59 4.18 -13.76
CA SER A 274 25.71 3.25 -13.67
C SER A 274 25.23 1.81 -13.66
N LEU A 275 26.07 0.89 -14.14
CA LEU A 275 25.77 -0.55 -14.09
C LEU A 275 25.55 -1.02 -12.64
N ALA A 276 26.26 -0.41 -11.68
CA ALA A 276 26.07 -0.69 -10.26
C ALA A 276 24.68 -0.28 -9.78
N MET A 277 24.17 0.88 -10.21
CA MET A 277 22.82 1.35 -9.90
C MET A 277 21.76 0.44 -10.51
N VAL A 278 21.88 0.12 -11.81
CA VAL A 278 20.94 -0.78 -12.50
C VAL A 278 20.92 -2.14 -11.79
N ARG A 279 22.10 -2.71 -11.47
CA ARG A 279 22.19 -3.98 -10.73
C ARG A 279 21.51 -3.91 -9.36
N LYS A 280 21.72 -2.83 -8.60
CA LYS A 280 21.05 -2.63 -7.30
C LYS A 280 19.54 -2.54 -7.48
N ALA A 281 19.08 -1.77 -8.46
CA ALA A 281 17.66 -1.61 -8.75
C ALA A 281 17.00 -2.92 -9.18
N THR A 282 17.63 -3.70 -10.06
CA THR A 282 17.15 -5.02 -10.46
C THR A 282 17.11 -6.00 -9.29
N ILE A 283 18.14 -6.05 -8.44
CA ILE A 283 18.14 -6.95 -7.26
C ILE A 283 17.03 -6.56 -6.28
N SER A 284 16.84 -5.26 -6.02
CA SER A 284 15.76 -4.76 -5.18
C SER A 284 14.39 -5.13 -5.77
N THR A 285 14.23 -4.96 -7.08
CA THR A 285 13.02 -5.34 -7.82
C THR A 285 12.73 -6.83 -7.69
N LEU A 286 13.73 -7.69 -7.94
CA LEU A 286 13.58 -9.14 -7.82
C LEU A 286 13.22 -9.57 -6.40
N ARG A 287 13.73 -8.88 -5.37
CA ARG A 287 13.37 -9.16 -3.97
C ARG A 287 11.92 -8.81 -3.67
N VAL A 288 11.45 -7.64 -4.09
CA VAL A 288 10.07 -7.21 -3.90
C VAL A 288 9.11 -8.10 -4.69
N CYS A 289 9.39 -8.36 -5.96
CA CYS A 289 8.60 -9.28 -6.78
C CYS A 289 8.60 -10.70 -6.23
N GLY A 290 9.76 -11.20 -5.77
CA GLY A 290 9.86 -12.51 -5.14
C GLY A 290 8.99 -12.62 -3.88
N MET A 291 8.98 -11.57 -3.03
CA MET A 291 8.11 -11.51 -1.86
C MET A 291 6.63 -11.54 -2.26
N ILE A 292 6.22 -10.75 -3.26
CA ILE A 292 4.84 -10.72 -3.78
C ILE A 292 4.43 -12.10 -4.33
N ILE A 293 5.30 -12.74 -5.12
CA ILE A 293 5.03 -14.06 -5.71
C ILE A 293 4.89 -15.11 -4.61
N TRP A 294 5.81 -15.18 -3.65
CA TRP A 294 5.73 -16.16 -2.57
C TRP A 294 4.47 -15.99 -1.71
N ILE A 295 4.12 -14.74 -1.37
CA ILE A 295 2.88 -14.45 -0.63
C ILE A 295 1.67 -14.88 -1.44
N GLY A 296 1.64 -14.57 -2.74
CA GLY A 296 0.55 -14.94 -3.64
C GLY A 296 0.41 -16.45 -3.83
N ILE A 297 1.51 -17.20 -3.90
CA ILE A 297 1.52 -18.67 -3.95
C ILE A 297 0.77 -19.23 -2.72
N GLY A 298 1.16 -18.84 -1.51
CA GLY A 298 0.52 -19.33 -0.30
C GLY A 298 -0.94 -18.90 -0.18
N ALA A 299 -1.26 -17.65 -0.54
CA ALA A 299 -2.62 -17.13 -0.50
C ALA A 299 -3.54 -17.85 -1.51
N THR A 300 -3.11 -18.00 -2.76
CA THR A 300 -3.93 -18.67 -3.80
C THR A 300 -4.15 -20.16 -3.52
N ALA A 301 -3.17 -20.83 -2.93
CA ALA A 301 -3.34 -22.20 -2.44
C ALA A 301 -4.42 -22.26 -1.35
N LEU A 302 -4.33 -21.39 -0.33
CA LEU A 302 -5.28 -21.31 0.77
C LEU A 302 -6.70 -21.01 0.27
N VAL A 303 -6.83 -20.04 -0.63
CA VAL A 303 -8.10 -19.63 -1.24
C VAL A 303 -8.68 -20.73 -2.11
N GLY A 304 -7.86 -21.45 -2.86
CA GLY A 304 -8.28 -22.59 -3.65
C GLY A 304 -8.94 -23.67 -2.80
N VAL A 305 -8.28 -24.03 -1.69
CA VAL A 305 -8.79 -25.02 -0.73
C VAL A 305 -10.03 -24.50 0.00
N TYR A 306 -9.99 -23.25 0.48
CA TYR A 306 -11.11 -22.63 1.17
C TYR A 306 -12.36 -22.54 0.29
N ASN A 307 -12.19 -22.23 -1.00
CA ASN A 307 -13.27 -22.21 -1.97
C ASN A 307 -13.86 -23.62 -2.16
N LEU A 308 -13.03 -24.66 -2.31
CA LEU A 308 -13.53 -26.04 -2.37
C LEU A 308 -14.30 -26.45 -1.12
N MET A 309 -13.94 -25.94 0.05
CA MET A 309 -14.66 -26.23 1.30
C MET A 309 -16.07 -25.64 1.32
N GLY A 310 -16.43 -24.77 0.38
CA GLY A 310 -17.66 -23.97 0.38
C GLY A 310 -17.49 -22.63 1.10
N GLY A 311 -16.25 -22.18 1.32
CA GLY A 311 -15.94 -21.02 2.16
C GLY A 311 -16.50 -19.71 1.63
N ILE A 312 -16.71 -19.62 0.32
CA ILE A 312 -17.34 -18.47 -0.34
C ILE A 312 -18.79 -18.32 0.12
N ASP A 313 -19.57 -19.41 0.05
CA ASP A 313 -20.98 -19.40 0.44
C ASP A 313 -21.13 -19.15 1.93
N PHE A 314 -20.29 -19.76 2.76
CA PHE A 314 -20.31 -19.52 4.21
C PHE A 314 -20.04 -18.06 4.58
N VAL A 315 -19.05 -17.41 3.94
CA VAL A 315 -18.76 -16.00 4.21
C VAL A 315 -19.90 -15.12 3.69
N ARG A 316 -20.45 -15.43 2.51
CA ARG A 316 -21.62 -14.74 1.95
C ARG A 316 -22.80 -14.78 2.92
N ASP A 317 -23.17 -15.97 3.38
CA ASP A 317 -24.30 -16.18 4.29
C ASP A 317 -24.08 -15.48 5.64
N MET A 318 -22.86 -15.53 6.18
CA MET A 318 -22.51 -14.81 7.42
C MET A 318 -22.64 -13.30 7.24
N VAL A 319 -22.13 -12.75 6.13
CA VAL A 319 -22.20 -11.33 5.82
C VAL A 319 -23.67 -10.88 5.71
N PHE A 320 -24.50 -11.62 4.97
CA PHE A 320 -25.93 -11.31 4.83
C PHE A 320 -26.72 -11.49 6.12
N ALA A 321 -26.42 -12.51 6.92
CA ALA A 321 -27.07 -12.75 8.21
C ALA A 321 -26.80 -11.62 9.21
N VAL A 322 -25.57 -11.11 9.26
CA VAL A 322 -25.19 -10.00 10.15
C VAL A 322 -25.72 -8.65 9.63
N SER A 323 -25.72 -8.45 8.31
CA SER A 323 -26.11 -7.17 7.73
C SER A 323 -27.63 -6.98 7.60
N GLY A 324 -28.41 -8.06 7.72
CA GLY A 324 -29.85 -8.07 7.46
C GLY A 324 -30.21 -7.68 6.03
N GLY A 325 -29.25 -7.78 5.09
CA GLY A 325 -29.43 -7.43 3.68
C GLY A 325 -29.29 -5.92 3.35
N HIS A 326 -29.02 -5.05 4.32
CA HIS A 326 -28.82 -3.63 4.04
C HIS A 326 -27.41 -3.39 3.46
N GLY A 327 -27.32 -2.65 2.34
CA GLY A 327 -26.06 -2.46 1.61
C GLY A 327 -24.93 -1.84 2.46
N LEU A 328 -25.23 -0.80 3.24
CA LEU A 328 -24.24 -0.09 4.05
C LEU A 328 -23.67 -0.96 5.19
N THR A 329 -24.52 -1.72 5.89
CA THR A 329 -24.07 -2.59 6.98
C THR A 329 -23.23 -3.75 6.46
N THR A 330 -23.57 -4.30 5.28
CA THR A 330 -22.74 -5.29 4.59
C THR A 330 -21.35 -4.72 4.30
N ILE A 331 -21.27 -3.53 3.71
CA ILE A 331 -20.00 -2.86 3.40
C ILE A 331 -19.18 -2.63 4.66
N LEU A 332 -19.78 -2.09 5.73
CA LEU A 332 -19.07 -1.83 6.99
C LEU A 332 -18.52 -3.11 7.62
N PHE A 333 -19.29 -4.20 7.57
CA PHE A 333 -18.83 -5.50 8.06
C PHE A 333 -17.68 -6.05 7.20
N MET A 334 -17.76 -5.92 5.88
CA MET A 334 -16.66 -6.27 4.97
C MET A 334 -15.41 -5.44 5.25
N MET A 335 -15.54 -4.13 5.51
CA MET A 335 -14.41 -3.28 5.89
C MET A 335 -13.77 -3.72 7.20
N LEU A 336 -14.56 -4.10 8.20
CA LEU A 336 -14.04 -4.63 9.45
C LEU A 336 -13.23 -5.92 9.22
N ILE A 337 -13.74 -6.84 8.40
CA ILE A 337 -13.02 -8.06 8.03
C ILE A 337 -11.70 -7.70 7.32
N LEU A 338 -11.73 -6.80 6.34
CA LEU A 338 -10.53 -6.36 5.62
C LEU A 338 -9.52 -5.69 6.53
N LEU A 339 -9.98 -4.88 7.49
CA LEU A 339 -9.12 -4.21 8.46
C LEU A 339 -8.41 -5.24 9.32
N ILE A 340 -9.15 -6.19 9.91
CA ILE A 340 -8.60 -7.26 10.75
C ILE A 340 -7.63 -8.12 9.95
N LEU A 341 -8.03 -8.60 8.76
CA LEU A 341 -7.16 -9.39 7.89
C LEU A 341 -5.90 -8.62 7.52
N GLY A 342 -6.03 -7.36 7.11
CA GLY A 342 -4.92 -6.50 6.70
C GLY A 342 -3.97 -6.12 7.84
N MET A 343 -4.33 -6.35 9.10
CA MET A 343 -3.38 -6.23 10.21
C MET A 343 -2.41 -7.41 10.23
N PHE A 344 -2.80 -8.61 9.78
CA PHE A 344 -1.98 -9.82 9.87
C PHE A 344 -1.42 -10.28 8.52
N LEU A 345 -2.18 -10.04 7.45
CA LEU A 345 -1.86 -10.41 6.09
C LEU A 345 -1.33 -9.20 5.33
N ASP A 346 -0.41 -9.44 4.41
CA ASP A 346 -0.07 -8.46 3.40
C ASP A 346 -1.27 -8.19 2.47
N TRP A 347 -1.38 -6.96 1.96
CA TRP A 347 -2.49 -6.50 1.13
C TRP A 347 -2.67 -7.35 -0.15
N VAL A 348 -1.59 -7.94 -0.70
CA VAL A 348 -1.68 -8.90 -1.81
C VAL A 348 -2.49 -10.14 -1.38
N GLY A 349 -2.17 -10.68 -0.22
CA GLY A 349 -2.85 -11.85 0.33
C GLY A 349 -4.32 -11.55 0.65
N VAL A 350 -4.60 -10.37 1.22
CA VAL A 350 -5.99 -9.94 1.49
C VAL A 350 -6.78 -9.83 0.18
N ALA A 351 -6.23 -9.19 -0.86
CA ALA A 351 -6.91 -9.05 -2.14
C ALA A 351 -7.22 -10.41 -2.78
N LEU A 352 -6.24 -11.30 -2.87
CA LEU A 352 -6.42 -12.63 -3.48
C LEU A 352 -7.46 -13.47 -2.73
N LEU A 353 -7.59 -13.28 -1.41
CA LEU A 353 -8.53 -14.02 -0.58
C LEU A 353 -9.94 -13.46 -0.65
N THR A 354 -10.07 -12.15 -0.50
CA THR A 354 -11.37 -11.53 -0.27
C THR A 354 -12.05 -11.13 -1.58
N MET A 355 -11.33 -10.73 -2.63
CA MET A 355 -11.95 -10.17 -3.84
C MET A 355 -12.86 -11.13 -4.61
N PRO A 356 -12.51 -12.41 -4.81
CA PRO A 356 -13.41 -13.36 -5.46
C PRO A 356 -14.75 -13.55 -4.73
N ILE A 357 -14.82 -13.19 -3.45
CA ILE A 357 -16.01 -13.31 -2.59
C ILE A 357 -16.74 -11.96 -2.50
N PHE A 358 -15.99 -10.90 -2.21
CA PHE A 358 -16.51 -9.59 -1.85
C PHE A 358 -16.98 -8.81 -3.08
N VAL A 359 -16.28 -8.92 -4.20
CA VAL A 359 -16.66 -8.21 -5.43
C VAL A 359 -18.03 -8.68 -5.95
N PRO A 360 -18.32 -9.99 -6.06
CA PRO A 360 -19.67 -10.46 -6.42
C PRO A 360 -20.77 -9.92 -5.50
N ILE A 361 -20.56 -9.94 -4.17
CA ILE A 361 -21.52 -9.42 -3.19
C ILE A 361 -21.77 -7.92 -3.40
N VAL A 362 -20.72 -7.14 -3.60
CA VAL A 362 -20.81 -5.69 -3.86
C VAL A 362 -21.59 -5.41 -5.15
N THR A 363 -21.34 -6.18 -6.21
CA THR A 363 -22.07 -6.04 -7.48
C THR A 363 -23.54 -6.44 -7.36
N GLU A 364 -23.85 -7.48 -6.59
CA GLU A 364 -25.23 -7.93 -6.31
C GLU A 364 -26.02 -6.87 -5.53
N LEU A 365 -25.36 -6.16 -4.61
CA LEU A 365 -25.93 -5.02 -3.88
C LEU A 365 -26.06 -3.74 -4.73
N GLY A 366 -25.65 -3.76 -6.00
CA GLY A 366 -25.75 -2.63 -6.92
C GLY A 366 -24.63 -1.59 -6.79
N TYR A 367 -23.55 -1.88 -6.05
CA TYR A 367 -22.41 -0.97 -5.92
C TYR A 367 -21.37 -1.21 -7.03
N SER A 368 -20.65 -0.14 -7.38
CA SER A 368 -19.57 -0.21 -8.36
C SER A 368 -18.36 -0.97 -7.80
N PRO A 369 -17.81 -1.96 -8.53
CA PRO A 369 -16.60 -2.65 -8.11
C PRO A 369 -15.36 -1.76 -8.22
N ILE A 370 -15.40 -0.66 -8.99
CA ILE A 370 -14.31 0.33 -9.02
C ILE A 370 -14.29 1.10 -7.69
N TRP A 371 -15.45 1.59 -7.25
CA TRP A 371 -15.59 2.27 -5.96
C TRP A 371 -15.12 1.37 -4.81
N PHE A 372 -15.54 0.11 -4.80
CA PHE A 372 -15.10 -0.85 -3.78
C PHE A 372 -13.59 -1.08 -3.80
N GLY A 373 -12.95 -1.03 -4.96
CA GLY A 373 -11.48 -1.10 -5.07
C GLY A 373 -10.76 0.08 -4.44
N VAL A 374 -11.30 1.29 -4.59
CA VAL A 374 -10.76 2.48 -3.93
C VAL A 374 -10.97 2.42 -2.41
N VAL A 375 -12.14 1.95 -1.98
CA VAL A 375 -12.47 1.72 -0.56
C VAL A 375 -11.55 0.65 0.05
N PHE A 376 -11.35 -0.47 -0.64
CA PHE A 376 -10.40 -1.52 -0.26
C PHE A 376 -8.99 -0.95 -0.10
N CYS A 377 -8.53 -0.16 -1.07
CA CYS A 377 -7.21 0.45 -1.03
C CYS A 377 -7.03 1.40 0.15
N MET A 378 -8.04 2.23 0.43
CA MET A 378 -8.07 3.11 1.61
C MET A 378 -8.07 2.29 2.92
N ASN A 379 -8.79 1.17 2.96
CA ASN A 379 -8.80 0.29 4.12
C ASN A 379 -7.45 -0.41 4.34
N MET A 380 -6.76 -0.81 3.25
CA MET A 380 -5.40 -1.35 3.33
C MET A 380 -4.40 -0.32 3.86
N GLN A 381 -4.61 0.98 3.60
CA GLN A 381 -3.82 2.01 4.27
C GLN A 381 -4.00 1.98 5.79
N VAL A 382 -5.25 1.96 6.25
CA VAL A 382 -5.56 1.94 7.69
C VAL A 382 -4.88 0.72 8.34
N SER A 383 -5.01 -0.46 7.72
CA SER A 383 -4.45 -1.69 8.27
C SER A 383 -2.91 -1.66 8.30
N PHE A 384 -2.28 -1.01 7.32
CA PHE A 384 -0.83 -0.93 7.20
C PHE A 384 -0.15 -0.08 8.28
N LEU A 385 -0.89 0.86 8.89
CA LEU A 385 -0.42 1.63 10.06
C LEU A 385 -0.89 1.03 11.40
N SER A 386 -1.92 0.19 11.39
CA SER A 386 -2.59 -0.27 12.61
C SER A 386 -1.79 -1.37 13.35
N PRO A 387 -1.66 -1.32 14.69
CA PRO A 387 -1.18 -2.45 15.49
C PRO A 387 -2.07 -3.68 15.30
N PRO A 388 -1.58 -4.93 15.51
CA PRO A 388 -0.30 -5.31 16.12
C PRO A 388 0.92 -5.37 15.17
N PHE A 389 0.70 -5.42 13.86
CA PHE A 389 1.74 -5.75 12.87
C PHE A 389 2.09 -4.61 11.92
N GLY A 390 1.25 -3.56 11.80
CA GLY A 390 1.37 -2.42 10.88
C GLY A 390 2.75 -2.25 10.23
N PRO A 391 2.98 -2.83 9.02
CA PRO A 391 4.33 -2.99 8.47
C PRO A 391 5.08 -1.67 8.28
N ALA A 392 4.36 -0.56 8.07
CA ALA A 392 4.95 0.77 7.99
C ALA A 392 5.77 1.13 9.23
N ALA A 393 5.27 0.78 10.42
CA ALA A 393 5.94 1.05 11.69
C ALA A 393 7.26 0.28 11.80
N PHE A 394 7.28 -0.98 11.33
CA PHE A 394 8.49 -1.81 11.28
C PHE A 394 9.50 -1.29 10.26
N TYR A 395 9.04 -0.86 9.08
CA TYR A 395 9.89 -0.25 8.06
C TYR A 395 10.54 1.03 8.58
N LEU A 396 9.76 1.93 9.18
CA LEU A 396 10.31 3.14 9.77
C LEU A 396 11.29 2.84 10.90
N LYS A 397 11.02 1.81 11.72
CA LYS A 397 11.91 1.42 12.83
C LYS A 397 13.31 1.01 12.36
N THR A 398 13.47 0.52 11.13
CA THR A 398 14.79 0.14 10.59
C THR A 398 15.74 1.33 10.40
N VAL A 399 15.20 2.54 10.24
CA VAL A 399 15.97 3.77 9.96
C VAL A 399 15.87 4.81 11.08
N THR A 400 14.99 4.59 12.04
CA THR A 400 14.77 5.48 13.18
C THR A 400 15.90 5.34 14.22
N PRO A 401 16.31 6.43 14.89
CA PRO A 401 17.22 6.39 16.04
C PRO A 401 16.89 5.31 17.08
N LYS A 402 17.93 4.76 17.72
CA LYS A 402 17.81 3.62 18.65
C LYS A 402 16.94 3.93 19.87
N ASP A 403 16.85 5.20 20.28
CA ASP A 403 16.11 5.66 21.44
C ASP A 403 14.58 5.69 21.24
N ILE A 404 14.09 5.67 20.00
CA ILE A 404 12.65 5.67 19.70
C ILE A 404 12.14 4.22 19.68
N SER A 405 11.24 3.87 20.58
CA SER A 405 10.68 2.51 20.63
C SER A 405 9.62 2.26 19.56
N LEU A 406 9.38 1.00 19.18
CA LEU A 406 8.28 0.64 18.25
C LEU A 406 6.91 1.05 18.81
N GLY A 407 6.72 0.95 20.13
CA GLY A 407 5.50 1.41 20.80
C GLY A 407 5.29 2.93 20.70
N GLU A 408 6.38 3.71 20.70
CA GLU A 408 6.32 5.15 20.44
C GLU A 408 5.90 5.45 19.00
N ILE A 409 6.42 4.68 18.03
CA ILE A 409 6.00 4.78 16.62
C ILE A 409 4.50 4.52 16.50
N PHE A 410 3.98 3.40 17.01
CA PHE A 410 2.54 3.10 16.93
C PHE A 410 1.67 4.17 17.58
N ARG A 411 2.08 4.72 18.73
CA ARG A 411 1.36 5.83 19.39
C ARG A 411 1.38 7.11 18.55
N ALA A 412 2.45 7.36 17.81
CA ALA A 412 2.57 8.47 16.88
C ALA A 412 1.68 8.31 15.63
N LEU A 413 1.35 7.08 15.24
CA LEU A 413 0.46 6.78 14.11
C LEU A 413 -1.03 6.96 14.41
N LEU A 414 -1.45 6.83 15.67
CA LEU A 414 -2.88 6.87 16.05
C LEU A 414 -3.67 8.06 15.47
N PRO A 415 -3.16 9.31 15.49
CA PRO A 415 -3.88 10.44 14.89
C PRO A 415 -4.02 10.31 13.37
N PHE A 416 -3.00 9.78 12.68
CA PHE A 416 -3.03 9.57 11.24
C PHE A 416 -3.97 8.43 10.85
N ILE A 417 -3.99 7.34 11.63
CA ILE A 417 -4.98 6.26 11.50
C ILE A 417 -6.40 6.82 11.65
N ALA A 418 -6.65 7.69 12.63
CA ALA A 418 -7.95 8.33 12.79
C ALA A 418 -8.35 9.16 11.55
N LEU A 419 -7.41 9.90 10.94
CA LEU A 419 -7.65 10.62 9.70
C LEU A 419 -7.95 9.69 8.52
N GLN A 420 -7.26 8.55 8.42
CA GLN A 420 -7.55 7.53 7.40
C GLN A 420 -8.94 6.93 7.59
N VAL A 421 -9.35 6.65 8.83
CA VAL A 421 -10.70 6.16 9.14
C VAL A 421 -11.76 7.20 8.79
N VAL A 422 -11.50 8.49 9.04
CA VAL A 422 -12.38 9.58 8.60
C VAL A 422 -12.46 9.63 7.07
N ALA A 423 -11.33 9.56 6.36
CA ALA A 423 -11.30 9.57 4.90
C ALA A 423 -12.02 8.34 4.31
N LEU A 424 -11.85 7.16 4.92
CA LEU A 424 -12.57 5.93 4.58
C LEU A 424 -14.07 6.09 4.80
N GLY A 425 -14.48 6.64 5.95
CA GLY A 425 -15.89 6.92 6.23
C GLY A 425 -16.51 7.88 5.22
N LEU A 426 -15.80 8.95 4.85
CA LEU A 426 -16.24 9.88 3.79
C LEU A 426 -16.40 9.17 2.45
N LEU A 427 -15.47 8.29 2.08
CA LEU A 427 -15.53 7.53 0.83
C LEU A 427 -16.68 6.51 0.81
N ILE A 428 -17.01 5.93 1.96
CA ILE A 428 -18.15 5.00 2.11
C ILE A 428 -19.48 5.74 1.98
N VAL A 429 -19.60 6.90 2.63
CA VAL A 429 -20.83 7.72 2.61
C VAL A 429 -21.03 8.41 1.27
N PHE A 430 -19.94 8.83 0.61
CA PHE A 430 -19.96 9.54 -0.66
C PHE A 430 -19.21 8.75 -1.76
N PRO A 431 -19.84 7.72 -2.37
CA PRO A 431 -19.24 6.97 -3.46
C PRO A 431 -18.82 7.83 -4.66
N GLN A 432 -19.46 9.00 -4.83
CA GLN A 432 -19.12 9.95 -5.89
C GLN A 432 -17.66 10.42 -5.82
N LEU A 433 -17.04 10.42 -4.63
CA LEU A 433 -15.62 10.78 -4.50
C LEU A 433 -14.71 9.80 -5.24
N ALA A 434 -15.09 8.52 -5.32
CA ALA A 434 -14.36 7.48 -6.02
C ALA A 434 -14.84 7.26 -7.46
N LEU A 435 -15.92 7.93 -7.87
CA LEU A 435 -16.55 7.81 -9.20
C LEU A 435 -16.70 9.19 -9.87
N TRP A 436 -15.88 10.16 -9.49
CA TRP A 436 -16.04 11.58 -9.80
C TRP A 436 -16.02 11.96 -11.29
N TRP A 437 -15.57 11.06 -12.18
CA TRP A 437 -15.53 11.26 -13.63
C TRP A 437 -16.73 10.62 -14.36
N GLN A 438 -17.57 9.88 -13.63
CA GLN A 438 -18.83 9.31 -14.09
C GLN A 438 -19.98 10.25 -13.69
#